data_AF-A0A875S176-F1
#
_entry.id   AF-A0A875S176-F1
#
_cell.length_a   1.000
_cell.length_b   1.000
_cell.length_c   1.000
_cell.angle_alpha   90.00
_cell.angle_beta   90.00
_cell.angle_gamma   90.00
#
_symmetry.space_group_name_H-M   'P 1'
#
loop_
_entity.id
_entity.type
_entity.pdbx_description
1 polymer ?
#
loop_
_entity_poly.entity_id
_entity_poly.type
_entity_poly.pdbx_seq_one_letter_code
_entity_poly.pdbx_strand_id
1 'polypeptide(L)'
;MLELKGAEDTYYLPPPDQVLPSKSMRYHLFKFDDKVGTENEVPLINGRSFLVVGRDPDLADIVIDIDTEDGGLVSKRHAVFQFRKPSSVEDSSIKLYLLDLGSTNGTFLNGNNVELPKRRYIEMKGHDRLKFGDPESDTEFVIVEEE
;
A
#
# COMPACT_ATOMS: atom_id res chain seq x y z
N MET A 1 -37.14 -9.68 12.03
CA MET A 1 -36.53 -8.34 11.91
C MET A 1 -35.25 -8.41 12.73
N LEU A 2 -34.13 -8.80 12.11
CA LEU A 2 -32.84 -8.85 12.80
C LEU A 2 -32.20 -7.47 12.72
N GLU A 3 -31.96 -6.87 13.88
CA GLU A 3 -31.17 -5.66 14.02
C GLU A 3 -29.71 -5.99 13.67
N LEU A 4 -29.20 -5.32 12.63
CA LEU A 4 -27.80 -5.32 12.26
C LEU A 4 -27.02 -4.55 13.33
N LYS A 5 -26.37 -5.29 14.23
CA LYS A 5 -25.37 -4.72 15.14
C LYS A 5 -24.14 -4.29 14.34
N GLY A 6 -23.95 -2.97 14.22
CA GLY A 6 -22.67 -2.27 14.11
C GLY A 6 -21.62 -2.86 13.18
N ALA A 7 -21.80 -2.66 11.86
CA ALA A 7 -20.67 -2.60 10.94
C ALA A 7 -20.28 -1.12 10.82
N GLU A 8 -19.36 -0.65 11.65
CA GLU A 8 -18.74 0.67 11.47
C GLU A 8 -17.99 0.71 10.13
N ASP A 9 -18.33 1.72 9.34
CA ASP A 9 -17.82 2.13 8.05
C ASP A 9 -16.32 1.87 7.78
N THR A 10 -16.02 1.23 6.63
CA THR A 10 -15.07 1.66 5.56
C THR A 10 -14.44 0.46 4.81
N TYR A 11 -15.20 -0.18 3.94
CA TYR A 11 -14.63 -1.06 2.91
C TYR A 11 -14.08 -0.16 1.80
N TYR A 12 -12.76 -0.21 1.54
CA TYR A 12 -12.19 0.46 0.37
C TYR A 12 -12.93 -0.03 -0.88
N LEU A 13 -13.50 0.90 -1.65
CA LEU A 13 -14.16 0.60 -2.91
C LEU A 13 -13.18 0.92 -4.04
N PRO A 14 -12.66 -0.10 -4.75
CA PRO A 14 -11.78 0.13 -5.88
C PRO A 14 -12.44 1.04 -6.94
N PRO A 15 -11.66 1.85 -7.65
CA PRO A 15 -12.19 2.80 -8.61
C PRO A 15 -12.74 2.08 -9.86
N PRO A 16 -13.59 2.76 -10.68
CA PRO A 16 -14.13 2.17 -11.90
C PRO A 16 -13.07 1.74 -12.93
N ASP A 17 -11.89 2.36 -12.90
CA ASP A 17 -10.75 2.05 -13.76
C ASP A 17 -9.77 1.03 -13.14
N GLN A 18 -10.18 0.34 -12.07
CA GLN A 18 -9.44 -0.79 -11.53
C GLN A 18 -9.21 -1.86 -12.61
N VAL A 19 -8.10 -2.57 -12.50
CA VAL A 19 -7.77 -3.66 -13.43
C VAL A 19 -7.03 -4.76 -12.69
N LEU A 20 -7.28 -6.01 -13.08
CA LEU A 20 -6.44 -7.13 -12.66
C LEU A 20 -5.13 -7.07 -13.44
N PRO A 21 -3.97 -6.95 -12.77
CA PRO A 21 -2.70 -6.94 -13.49
C PRO A 21 -2.44 -8.32 -14.15
N SER A 22 -1.75 -8.31 -15.29
CA SER A 22 -1.35 -9.55 -15.96
C SER A 22 -0.31 -10.28 -15.11
N LYS A 23 -0.30 -11.62 -15.18
CA LYS A 23 0.75 -12.46 -14.55
C LYS A 23 2.14 -12.20 -15.10
N SER A 24 2.26 -11.58 -16.27
CA SER A 24 3.53 -11.18 -16.87
C SER A 24 4.10 -9.89 -16.28
N MET A 25 3.29 -9.10 -15.57
CA MET A 25 3.78 -7.90 -14.87
C MET A 25 4.54 -8.34 -13.62
N ARG A 26 5.60 -7.62 -13.29
CA ARG A 26 6.45 -7.91 -12.14
C ARG A 26 6.55 -6.67 -11.26
N TYR A 27 5.55 -6.51 -10.40
CA TYR A 27 5.56 -5.53 -9.33
C TYR A 27 5.81 -6.25 -8.01
N HIS A 28 6.91 -5.88 -7.36
CA HIS A 28 7.33 -6.41 -6.08
C HIS A 28 7.44 -5.27 -5.08
N LEU A 29 7.07 -5.55 -3.83
CA LEU A 29 7.32 -4.67 -2.70
C LEU A 29 8.34 -5.36 -1.81
N PHE A 30 9.54 -4.81 -1.72
CA PHE A 30 10.56 -5.30 -0.82
C PHE A 30 10.48 -4.56 0.50
N LYS A 31 10.31 -5.30 1.60
CA LYS A 31 10.41 -4.78 2.97
C LYS A 31 11.85 -4.93 3.44
N PHE A 32 12.52 -3.83 3.69
CA PHE A 32 13.83 -3.76 4.30
C PHE A 32 13.67 -3.34 5.76
N ASP A 33 14.41 -3.99 6.65
CA ASP A 33 14.56 -3.58 8.04
C ASP A 33 16.05 -3.44 8.31
N ASP A 34 16.50 -2.19 8.41
CA ASP A 34 17.92 -1.84 8.55
C ASP A 34 18.48 -2.28 9.91
N LYS A 35 17.63 -2.42 10.93
CA LYS A 35 18.05 -2.84 12.28
C LYS A 35 18.42 -4.30 12.34
N VAL A 36 17.58 -5.17 11.77
CA VAL A 36 17.83 -6.61 11.75
C VAL A 36 18.56 -7.09 10.49
N GLY A 37 18.70 -6.22 9.48
CA GLY A 37 19.35 -6.54 8.21
C GLY A 37 18.55 -7.56 7.41
N THR A 38 17.22 -7.52 7.49
CA THR A 38 16.35 -8.47 6.77
C THR A 38 15.70 -7.82 5.56
N GLU A 39 15.56 -8.61 4.51
CA GLU A 39 14.85 -8.26 3.28
C GLU A 39 13.79 -9.33 3.02
N ASN A 40 12.55 -8.89 2.87
CA ASN A 40 11.42 -9.77 2.54
C ASN A 40 10.69 -9.26 1.30
N GLU A 41 10.54 -10.13 0.31
CA GLU A 41 9.77 -9.82 -0.89
C GLU A 41 8.28 -10.07 -0.67
N VAL A 42 7.46 -9.09 -1.06
CA VAL A 42 6.00 -9.18 -1.07
C VAL A 42 5.52 -9.00 -2.52
N PRO A 43 5.07 -10.08 -3.20
CA PRO A 43 4.57 -9.96 -4.56
C PRO A 43 3.25 -9.18 -4.57
N LEU A 44 3.19 -8.10 -5.35
CA LEU A 44 1.96 -7.32 -5.50
C LEU A 44 1.00 -7.95 -6.52
N ILE A 45 1.47 -8.90 -7.32
CA ILE A 45 0.66 -9.61 -8.31
C ILE A 45 0.09 -10.89 -7.68
N ASN A 46 -1.13 -10.80 -7.15
CA ASN A 46 -1.78 -11.89 -6.42
C ASN A 46 -3.17 -12.29 -6.96
N GLY A 47 -3.50 -11.84 -8.18
CA GLY A 47 -4.82 -12.08 -8.78
C GLY A 47 -5.94 -11.16 -8.26
N ARG A 48 -5.59 -10.10 -7.52
CA ARG A 48 -6.50 -9.01 -7.14
C ARG A 48 -6.05 -7.70 -7.78
N SER A 49 -6.98 -6.75 -7.89
CA SER A 49 -6.68 -5.41 -8.40
C SER A 49 -6.05 -4.51 -7.34
N PHE A 50 -6.11 -4.91 -6.06
CA PHE A 50 -5.57 -4.13 -4.95
C PHE A 50 -5.13 -5.00 -3.76
N LEU A 51 -4.24 -4.44 -2.93
CA LEU A 51 -3.80 -4.97 -1.64
C LEU A 51 -3.88 -3.90 -0.56
N VAL A 52 -4.35 -4.26 0.62
CA VAL A 52 -4.42 -3.37 1.80
C VAL A 52 -3.15 -3.50 2.62
N VAL A 53 -2.53 -2.37 2.97
CA VAL A 53 -1.43 -2.27 3.94
C VAL A 53 -2.01 -1.85 5.29
N GLY A 54 -1.58 -2.48 6.38
CA GLY A 54 -2.01 -2.11 7.73
C GLY A 54 -1.40 -2.99 8.82
N ARG A 55 -1.72 -2.69 10.08
CA ARG A 55 -1.22 -3.49 11.22
C ARG A 55 -2.12 -4.63 11.66
N ASP A 56 -3.36 -4.66 11.18
CA ASP A 56 -4.36 -5.64 11.63
C ASP A 56 -4.43 -6.78 10.61
N PRO A 57 -3.98 -8.01 10.96
CA PRO A 57 -3.91 -9.12 10.02
C PRO A 57 -5.27 -9.61 9.53
N ASP A 58 -6.36 -9.27 10.24
CA ASP A 58 -7.72 -9.59 9.79
C ASP A 58 -8.22 -8.60 8.73
N LEU A 59 -7.55 -7.45 8.57
CA LEU A 59 -7.99 -6.33 7.73
C LEU A 59 -6.99 -5.95 6.63
N ALA A 60 -5.74 -6.43 6.70
CA ALA A 60 -4.66 -6.09 5.79
C ALA A 60 -4.13 -7.32 5.05
N ASP A 61 -3.77 -7.12 3.78
CA ASP A 61 -3.10 -8.13 2.95
C ASP A 61 -1.58 -8.09 3.19
N ILE A 62 -1.04 -6.89 3.43
CA ILE A 62 0.37 -6.64 3.76
C ILE A 62 0.40 -6.13 5.20
N VAL A 63 0.82 -7.01 6.11
CA VAL A 63 0.79 -6.74 7.55
C VAL A 63 2.11 -6.14 8.01
N ILE A 64 2.04 -4.96 8.62
CA ILE A 64 3.15 -4.35 9.34
C ILE A 64 2.92 -4.64 10.82
N ASP A 65 3.71 -5.55 11.37
CA ASP A 65 3.53 -6.09 12.72
C ASP A 65 3.57 -4.98 13.78
N ILE A 66 2.68 -5.07 14.77
CA ILE A 66 2.61 -4.13 15.90
C ILE A 66 3.86 -4.19 16.76
N ASP A 67 4.56 -5.34 16.77
CA ASP A 67 5.74 -5.59 17.59
C ASP A 67 7.03 -4.98 16.99
N THR A 68 6.97 -4.41 15.77
CA THR A 68 8.06 -3.55 15.29
C THR A 68 7.96 -2.17 15.92
N GLU A 69 9.07 -1.42 15.93
CA GLU A 69 9.11 -0.07 16.51
C GLU A 69 8.02 0.87 15.94
N ASP A 70 7.66 0.64 14.67
CA ASP A 70 6.68 1.42 13.91
C ASP A 70 5.25 0.86 13.96
N GLY A 71 5.08 -0.38 14.42
CA GLY A 71 3.84 -1.13 14.35
C GLY A 71 2.67 -0.46 15.09
N GLY A 72 2.98 0.23 16.19
CA GLY A 72 2.03 1.05 16.94
C GLY A 72 1.53 2.29 16.18
N LEU A 73 2.28 2.75 15.18
CA LEU A 73 2.03 3.97 14.42
C LEU A 73 1.29 3.72 13.11
N VAL A 74 1.27 2.48 12.62
CA VAL A 74 0.51 2.06 11.45
C VAL A 74 -0.98 1.88 11.81
N SER A 75 -1.88 2.43 11.00
CA SER A 75 -3.33 2.23 11.19
C SER A 75 -3.74 0.80 10.84
N LYS A 76 -4.85 0.30 11.41
CA LYS A 76 -5.36 -1.07 11.14
C LYS A 76 -5.53 -1.35 9.65
N ARG A 77 -6.08 -0.37 8.94
CA ARG A 77 -6.06 -0.22 7.47
C ARG A 77 -5.39 1.12 7.21
N HIS A 78 -4.19 1.11 6.65
CA HIS A 78 -3.36 2.29 6.50
C HIS A 78 -3.45 2.86 5.08
N ALA A 79 -3.12 2.02 4.11
CA ALA A 79 -3.07 2.41 2.70
C ALA A 79 -3.50 1.24 1.81
N VAL A 80 -3.69 1.54 0.52
CA VAL A 80 -4.01 0.54 -0.50
C VAL A 80 -3.09 0.72 -1.70
N PHE A 81 -2.46 -0.38 -2.12
CA PHE A 81 -1.89 -0.52 -3.45
C PHE A 81 -3.01 -0.90 -4.42
N GLN A 82 -3.18 -0.14 -5.50
CA GLN A 82 -4.25 -0.32 -6.49
C GLN A 82 -3.69 -0.30 -7.91
N PHE A 83 -3.94 -1.35 -8.67
CA PHE A 83 -3.70 -1.39 -10.11
C PHE A 83 -4.84 -0.73 -10.86
N ARG A 84 -4.53 0.22 -11.74
CA ARG A 84 -5.51 0.95 -12.55
C ARG A 84 -5.06 1.01 -14.01
N LYS A 85 -6.03 1.07 -14.91
CA LYS A 85 -5.80 1.33 -16.33
C LYS A 85 -6.48 2.64 -16.72
N PRO A 86 -5.83 3.80 -16.56
CA PRO A 86 -6.45 5.08 -16.81
C PRO A 86 -6.81 5.21 -18.30
N SER A 87 -8.05 5.62 -18.59
CA SER A 87 -8.59 5.71 -19.94
C SER A 87 -8.16 6.96 -20.71
N SER A 88 -7.55 7.94 -20.02
CA SER A 88 -7.31 9.30 -20.54
C SER A 88 -5.86 9.59 -20.93
N VAL A 89 -4.98 8.60 -20.91
CA VAL A 89 -3.55 8.77 -21.24
C VAL A 89 -3.30 8.15 -22.61
N GLU A 90 -2.43 8.77 -23.42
CA GLU A 90 -1.95 8.19 -24.69
C GLU A 90 -1.37 6.78 -24.50
N ASP A 91 -0.87 6.51 -23.29
CA ASP A 91 -0.46 5.20 -22.82
C ASP A 91 -1.53 4.58 -21.89
N SER A 92 -2.27 3.62 -22.43
CA SER A 92 -3.27 2.83 -21.68
C SER A 92 -2.65 1.70 -20.85
N SER A 93 -1.39 1.82 -20.45
CA SER A 93 -0.71 0.83 -19.60
C SER A 93 -1.38 0.69 -18.22
N ILE A 94 -1.26 -0.51 -17.66
CA ILE A 94 -1.67 -0.77 -16.28
C ILE A 94 -0.60 -0.16 -15.38
N LYS A 95 -1.01 0.62 -14.39
CA LYS A 95 -0.13 1.33 -13.46
C LYS A 95 -0.49 1.02 -12.01
N LEU A 96 0.52 0.99 -11.15
CA LEU A 96 0.36 0.86 -9.71
C LEU A 96 0.16 2.24 -9.07
N TYR A 97 -0.82 2.35 -8.18
CA TYR A 97 -1.06 3.54 -7.36
C TYR A 97 -1.07 3.19 -5.88
N LEU A 98 -0.64 4.11 -5.04
CA LEU A 98 -0.83 4.07 -3.60
C LEU A 98 -1.89 5.09 -3.18
N LEU A 99 -2.76 4.68 -2.26
CA LEU A 99 -3.78 5.51 -1.64
C LEU A 99 -3.69 5.39 -0.13
N ASP A 100 -3.28 6.46 0.56
CA ASP A 100 -3.45 6.54 2.02
C ASP A 100 -4.96 6.69 2.35
N LEU A 101 -5.48 5.83 3.21
CA LEU A 101 -6.92 5.73 3.51
C LEU A 101 -7.42 6.77 4.52
N GLY A 102 -6.61 7.77 4.87
CA GLY A 102 -6.84 8.62 6.02
C GLY A 102 -6.19 8.06 7.28
N SER A 103 -4.99 7.52 7.14
CA SER A 103 -4.21 6.99 8.26
C SER A 103 -3.98 8.06 9.34
N THR A 104 -3.76 7.65 10.58
CA THR A 104 -3.51 8.60 11.67
C THR A 104 -2.18 9.34 11.48
N ASN A 105 -1.10 8.59 11.22
CA ASN A 105 0.26 9.12 11.19
C ASN A 105 0.86 9.32 9.79
N GLY A 106 0.10 9.08 8.73
CA GLY A 106 0.51 9.39 7.36
C GLY A 106 1.37 8.30 6.71
N THR A 107 1.53 8.47 5.39
CA THR A 107 2.39 7.65 4.52
C THR A 107 3.43 8.56 3.89
N PHE A 108 4.69 8.13 3.82
CA PHE A 108 5.82 8.94 3.35
C PHE A 108 6.47 8.31 2.13
N LEU A 109 6.93 9.15 1.20
CA LEU A 109 7.52 8.72 -0.08
C LEU A 109 8.91 9.33 -0.30
N ASN A 110 9.85 8.49 -0.74
CA ASN A 110 11.22 8.84 -1.14
C ASN A 110 12.00 9.58 -0.04
N GLY A 111 11.93 9.02 1.17
CA GLY A 111 12.56 9.54 2.39
C GLY A 111 11.56 10.28 3.29
N ASN A 112 12.11 10.95 4.31
CA ASN A 112 11.33 11.43 5.46
C ASN A 112 10.65 12.79 5.20
N ASN A 113 10.84 13.38 4.02
CA ASN A 113 10.51 14.78 3.75
C ASN A 113 9.16 15.01 3.07
N VAL A 114 8.47 13.95 2.61
CA VAL A 114 7.22 14.11 1.86
C VAL A 114 6.14 13.15 2.38
N GLU A 115 5.26 13.66 3.23
CA GLU A 115 3.98 13.01 3.54
C GLU A 115 3.08 13.07 2.30
N LEU A 116 2.52 11.93 1.91
CA LEU A 116 1.57 11.85 0.82
C LEU A 116 0.21 12.44 1.22
N PRO A 117 -0.49 13.11 0.30
CA PRO A 117 -1.84 13.57 0.57
C PRO A 117 -2.77 12.37 0.81
N LYS A 118 -3.47 12.40 1.94
CA LYS A 118 -4.48 11.40 2.30
C LYS A 118 -5.62 11.41 1.28
N ARG A 119 -6.20 10.23 1.01
CA ARG A 119 -7.34 10.03 0.10
C ARG A 119 -7.11 10.50 -1.34
N ARG A 120 -5.85 10.48 -1.80
CA ARG A 120 -5.48 10.73 -3.19
C ARG A 120 -4.59 9.62 -3.73
N TYR A 121 -4.91 9.14 -4.93
CA TYR A 121 -4.05 8.16 -5.62
C TYR A 121 -2.77 8.83 -6.09
N ILE A 122 -1.63 8.27 -5.70
CA ILE A 122 -0.29 8.64 -6.14
C ILE A 122 0.25 7.49 -6.99
N GLU A 123 0.70 7.79 -8.20
CA GLU A 123 1.30 6.78 -9.09
C GLU A 123 2.65 6.35 -8.51
N MET A 124 2.85 5.04 -8.36
CA MET A 124 4.10 4.46 -7.88
C MET A 124 5.02 4.14 -9.05
N LYS A 125 6.31 4.31 -8.83
CA LYS A 125 7.39 4.07 -9.79
C LYS A 125 8.38 3.05 -9.24
N GLY A 126 9.06 2.36 -10.15
CA GLY A 126 10.22 1.55 -9.76
C GLY A 126 11.22 2.39 -8.95
N HIS A 127 11.72 1.79 -7.87
CA HIS A 127 12.59 2.38 -6.85
C HIS A 127 11.95 3.42 -5.92
N ASP A 128 10.62 3.64 -5.98
CA ASP A 128 9.94 4.43 -4.96
C ASP A 128 10.07 3.76 -3.59
N ARG A 129 10.40 4.56 -2.58
CA ARG A 129 10.60 4.15 -1.19
C ARG A 129 9.48 4.65 -0.31
N LEU A 130 8.87 3.78 0.47
CA LEU A 130 7.68 4.06 1.25
C LEU A 130 7.92 3.77 2.73
N LYS A 131 7.39 4.64 3.58
CA LYS A 131 7.26 4.40 5.03
C LYS A 131 5.83 4.66 5.46
N PHE A 132 5.35 3.87 6.41
CA PHE A 132 3.97 3.94 6.89
C PHE A 132 3.98 4.28 8.37
N GLY A 133 3.37 5.39 8.73
CA GLY A 133 3.15 5.81 10.12
C GLY A 133 4.32 6.52 10.79
N ASP A 134 5.56 6.18 10.45
CA ASP A 134 6.75 6.89 10.97
C ASP A 134 7.71 7.23 9.83
N PRO A 135 8.01 8.52 9.56
CA PRO A 135 9.02 8.87 8.58
C PRO A 135 10.43 8.45 9.02
N GLU A 136 10.72 8.35 10.31
CA GLU A 136 12.05 7.96 10.83
C GLU A 136 12.22 6.45 11.02
N SER A 137 11.21 5.65 10.64
CA SER A 137 11.23 4.18 10.72
C SER A 137 12.49 3.57 10.08
N ASP A 138 13.10 2.57 10.74
CA ASP A 138 14.15 1.72 10.14
C ASP A 138 13.60 0.68 9.16
N THR A 139 12.27 0.56 9.08
CA THR A 139 11.58 -0.26 8.08
C THR A 139 11.23 0.59 6.86
N GLU A 140 11.78 0.24 5.71
CA GLU A 140 11.49 0.87 4.43
C GLU A 140 10.89 -0.14 3.45
N PHE A 141 9.92 0.29 2.66
CA PHE A 141 9.32 -0.53 1.61
C PHE A 141 9.68 0.02 0.23
N VAL A 142 10.27 -0.79 -0.63
CA VAL A 142 10.73 -0.37 -1.96
C VAL A 142 9.92 -1.04 -3.05
N ILE A 143 9.42 -0.24 -3.99
CA ILE A 143 8.75 -0.73 -5.20
C ILE A 143 9.81 -1.16 -6.20
N VAL A 144 9.70 -2.38 -6.71
CA VAL A 144 10.47 -2.86 -7.85
C VAL A 144 9.51 -3.22 -8.96
N GLU A 145 9.73 -2.59 -10.11
CA GLU A 145 9.04 -2.89 -11.37
C GLU A 145 10.08 -3.52 -12.29
N GLU A 146 9.96 -4.82 -12.56
CA GLU A 146 10.83 -5.50 -13.52
C GLU A 146 10.18 -5.48 -14.92
N GLU A 147 10.96 -5.09 -15.92
CA GLU A 147 10.59 -5.18 -17.34
C GLU A 147 10.43 -6.63 -17.84
#